data_AF-A0A944RWB1-F1
#
_entry.id   AF-A0A944RWB1-F1
#
_cell.length_a   1.000
_cell.length_b   1.000
_cell.length_c   1.000
_cell.angle_alpha   90.00
_cell.angle_beta   90.00
_cell.angle_gamma   90.00
#
_symmetry.space_group_name_H-M   'P 1'
#
loop_
_entity.id
_entity.type
_entity.pdbx_description
1 polymer ?
#
loop_
_entity_poly.entity_id
_entity_poly.type
_entity_poly.pdbx_seq_one_letter_code
_entity_poly.pdbx_strand_id
1 'polypeptide(L)' 'MTTTAKPERDRSRPRTFSATERDFGMLEAIAHYHGISKSAMITGLIRKEFWRAFPNGTEALPLDAGAKVTE' A
#
# COMPACT_ATOMS: atom_id res chain seq x y z
N MET A 1 17.30 -19.91 29.12
CA MET A 1 17.47 -19.85 27.65
C MET A 1 16.24 -19.14 27.10
N THR A 2 16.35 -17.86 26.78
CA THR A 2 15.25 -17.07 26.22
C THR A 2 15.24 -17.27 24.71
N THR A 3 14.26 -18.01 24.21
CA THR A 3 14.04 -18.21 22.78
C THR A 3 13.53 -16.88 22.21
N THR A 4 14.40 -16.12 21.53
CA THR A 4 13.99 -14.96 20.74
C THR A 4 13.09 -15.45 19.61
N ALA A 5 11.78 -15.23 19.75
CA ALA A 5 10.83 -15.54 18.69
C ALA A 5 11.19 -14.74 17.44
N LYS A 6 11.39 -15.43 16.32
CA LYS A 6 11.65 -14.82 15.02
C LYS A 6 10.45 -13.92 14.69
N PRO A 7 10.63 -12.65 14.30
CA PRO A 7 9.52 -11.77 13.98
C PRO A 7 8.66 -12.43 12.90
N GLU A 8 7.35 -12.42 13.12
CA GLU A 8 6.38 -12.97 12.18
C GLU A 8 6.65 -12.34 10.80
N ARG A 9 6.83 -13.17 9.77
CA ARG A 9 7.09 -12.66 8.43
C ARG A 9 5.91 -11.79 8.02
N ASP A 10 6.16 -10.50 7.77
CA ASP A 10 5.20 -9.59 7.17
C ASP A 10 4.90 -10.06 5.74
N ARG A 11 3.91 -10.94 5.63
CA ARG A 11 3.43 -11.49 4.36
C ARG A 11 2.35 -10.58 3.83
N SER A 12 2.44 -10.25 2.55
CA SER A 12 1.38 -9.53 1.85
C SER A 12 0.04 -10.25 2.02
N ARG A 13 -0.95 -9.54 2.56
CA ARG A 13 -2.33 -10.00 2.65
C ARG A 13 -3.13 -9.44 1.47
N PRO A 14 -4.05 -10.22 0.87
CA PRO A 14 -4.92 -9.69 -0.17
C PRO A 14 -5.80 -8.58 0.40
N ARG A 15 -5.88 -7.47 -0.33
CA ARG A 15 -6.78 -6.34 -0.07
C ARG A 15 -7.57 -6.07 -1.34
N THR A 16 -8.83 -5.72 -1.19
CA THR A 16 -9.72 -5.38 -2.30
C THR A 16 -9.96 -3.88 -2.33
N PHE A 17 -10.07 -3.32 -3.53
CA PHE A 17 -10.49 -1.95 -3.77
C PHE A 17 -11.44 -1.94 -4.97
N SER A 18 -12.33 -0.95 -4.99
CA SER A 18 -13.25 -0.76 -6.13
C SER A 18 -12.61 0.17 -7.15
N ALA A 19 -12.88 -0.08 -8.43
CA ALA A 19 -12.42 0.74 -9.54
C ALA A 19 -13.50 0.76 -10.62
N THR A 20 -13.53 1.82 -11.44
CA THR A 20 -14.32 1.78 -12.68
C THR A 20 -13.62 0.91 -13.72
N GLU A 21 -14.35 0.44 -14.74
CA GLU A 21 -13.76 -0.29 -15.87
C GLU A 21 -12.65 0.52 -16.57
N ARG A 22 -12.82 1.84 -16.65
CA ARG A 22 -11.81 2.75 -17.21
C ARG A 22 -10.53 2.74 -16.40
N ASP A 23 -10.63 2.85 -15.07
CA ASP A 23 -9.46 2.86 -14.20
C ASP A 23 -8.74 1.50 -14.21
N PHE A 24 -9.51 0.41 -14.26
CA PHE A 24 -8.95 -0.94 -14.40
C PHE A 24 -8.21 -1.10 -15.73
N GLY A 25 -8.78 -0.64 -16.84
CA GLY A 25 -8.11 -0.65 -18.15
C GLY A 25 -6.83 0.19 -18.18
N MET A 26 -6.81 1.33 -17.49
CA MET A 26 -5.58 2.12 -17.33
C MET A 26 -4.51 1.36 -16.56
N LEU A 27 -4.87 0.71 -15.45
CA LEU A 27 -3.94 -0.11 -14.67
C LEU A 27 -3.35 -1.25 -15.53
N GLU A 28 -4.17 -1.90 -16.35
CA GLU A 28 -3.70 -2.95 -17.26
C GLU A 28 -2.69 -2.43 -18.28
N ALA A 29 -2.99 -1.30 -18.92
CA ALA A 29 -2.09 -0.70 -19.91
C ALA A 29 -0.72 -0.35 -19.30
N ILE A 30 -0.71 0.28 -18.13
CA ILE A 30 0.52 0.72 -17.47
C ILE A 30 1.31 -0.50 -16.94
N ALA A 31 0.63 -1.49 -16.36
CA ALA A 31 1.26 -2.73 -15.90
C ALA A 31 1.93 -3.48 -17.06
N HIS A 32 1.24 -3.59 -18.20
CA HIS A 32 1.76 -4.20 -19.41
C HIS A 32 2.97 -3.44 -19.96
N TYR A 33 2.89 -2.11 -20.05
CA TYR A 33 4.00 -1.27 -20.53
C TYR A 33 5.29 -1.45 -19.71
N HIS A 34 5.18 -1.58 -18.39
CA HIS A 34 6.33 -1.76 -17.49
C HIS A 34 6.72 -3.22 -17.25
N GLY A 35 5.98 -4.20 -17.79
CA GLY A 35 6.27 -5.62 -17.62
C GLY A 35 6.16 -6.13 -16.17
N ILE A 36 5.30 -5.53 -15.36
CA ILE A 36 5.07 -5.95 -13.96
C ILE A 36 3.60 -6.29 -13.71
N SER A 37 3.32 -7.04 -12.64
CA SER A 37 1.93 -7.41 -12.31
C SER A 37 1.10 -6.20 -11.93
N LYS A 38 -0.23 -6.27 -12.15
CA LYS A 38 -1.19 -5.24 -11.70
C LYS A 38 -1.04 -4.91 -10.21
N SER A 39 -0.89 -5.93 -9.37
CA SER A 39 -0.71 -5.76 -7.92
C SER A 39 0.59 -5.05 -7.58
N ALA A 40 1.70 -5.38 -8.26
CA ALA A 40 2.96 -4.67 -8.07
C ALA A 40 2.87 -3.22 -8.55
N MET A 41 2.22 -2.99 -9.70
CA MET A 41 2.00 -1.66 -10.26
C MET A 41 1.21 -0.77 -9.30
N ILE A 42 0.03 -1.21 -8.85
CA ILE A 42 -0.80 -0.37 -7.97
C ILE A 42 -0.14 -0.12 -6.62
N THR A 43 0.54 -1.14 -6.05
CA THR A 43 1.28 -0.97 -4.79
C THR A 43 2.44 0.03 -4.97
N GLY A 44 3.13 -0.01 -6.11
CA GLY A 44 4.18 0.94 -6.45
C GLY A 44 3.67 2.36 -6.62
N LEU A 45 2.54 2.54 -7.29
CA LEU A 45 1.89 3.84 -7.45
C LEU A 45 1.46 4.42 -6.10
N ILE A 46 0.84 3.61 -5.23
CA ILE A 46 0.48 4.02 -3.85
C ILE A 46 1.72 4.46 -3.08
N ARG A 47 2.80 3.67 -3.11
CA ARG A 47 4.05 4.02 -2.40
C ARG A 47 4.66 5.31 -2.93
N LYS A 48 4.69 5.49 -4.24
CA LYS A 48 5.21 6.71 -4.88
C LYS A 48 4.39 7.93 -4.46
N GLU A 49 3.06 7.82 -4.48
CA GLU A 49 2.17 8.90 -4.11
C GLU A 49 2.27 9.23 -2.62
N PHE A 50 2.32 8.21 -1.77
CA PHE A 50 2.49 8.37 -0.33
C PHE A 50 3.73 9.20 0.01
N TRP A 51 4.91 8.84 -0.54
CA TRP A 51 6.13 9.58 -0.26
C TRP A 51 6.19 10.96 -0.92
N ARG A 52 5.44 11.16 -2.02
CA ARG A 52 5.27 12.49 -2.63
C ARG A 52 4.47 13.42 -1.71
N ALA A 53 3.39 12.91 -1.10
CA ALA A 53 2.53 13.68 -0.21
C ALA A 53 3.12 13.83 1.21
N PHE A 54 3.78 12.78 1.71
CA PHE A 54 4.28 12.67 3.08
C PHE A 54 5.77 12.31 3.09
N PRO A 55 6.67 13.23 2.67
CA PRO A 55 8.10 12.95 2.55
C PRO A 55 8.76 12.58 3.90
N ASN A 56 8.19 13.04 5.02
CA ASN A 56 8.66 12.74 6.37
C ASN A 56 7.77 11.71 7.10
N GLY A 57 6.91 10.98 6.37
CA GLY A 57 5.93 10.06 6.95
C GLY A 57 4.70 10.77 7.51
N THR A 58 3.88 10.02 8.26
CA THR A 58 2.55 10.45 8.73
C THR A 58 2.49 10.83 10.20
N GLU A 59 3.63 10.95 10.88
CA GLU A 59 3.68 11.21 12.33
C GLU A 59 3.01 12.53 12.73
N ALA A 60 3.03 13.52 11.83
CA ALA A 60 2.42 14.83 12.04
C ALA A 60 0.95 14.91 11.60
N LEU A 61 0.38 13.84 11.03
CA LEU A 61 -1.02 13.86 10.61
C LEU A 61 -1.94 13.71 11.83
N PRO A 62 -2.83 14.69 12.09
CA PRO A 62 -3.84 14.51 13.09
C PRO A 62 -4.71 13.33 12.69
N LEU A 63 -5.01 12.46 13.65
CA LEU A 63 -5.96 11.37 13.46
C LEU A 63 -7.31 11.95 13.04
N ASP A 64 -7.95 11.32 12.06
CA ASP A 64 -9.33 11.65 11.71
C ASP A 64 -10.24 11.49 12.94
N ALA A 65 -11.26 12.33 13.01
CA ALA A 65 -12.21 12.31 14.12
C ALA A 65 -12.82 10.90 14.31
N GLY A 66 -12.48 10.26 15.44
CA GLY A 66 -12.98 8.93 15.79
C GLY A 66 -12.02 7.76 15.47
N ALA A 67 -10.86 8.00 14.87
CA ALA A 67 -9.84 6.96 14.70
C ALA A 67 -9.24 6.57 16.07
N LYS A 68 -9.26 5.28 16.39
CA LYS A 68 -8.64 4.72 17.60
C LYS A 68 -7.30 4.10 17.22
N VAL A 69 -6.23 4.52 17.89
CA VAL A 69 -4.94 3.81 17.82
C VAL A 69 -5.13 2.52 18.61
N THR A 70 -4.98 1.38 17.95
CA THR A 70 -4.95 0.07 18.64
C THR A 70 -3.48 -0.29 18.74
N GLU A 71 -2.98 -0.37 19.97
CA GLU A 71 -1.61 -0.77 20.31
C GLU A 71 -1.43 -2.28 20.15
#